data_AF-A0A7W3NHX8-F1
#
_entry.id   AF-A0A7W3NHX8-F1
#
_cell.length_a   1.000
_cell.length_b   1.000
_cell.length_c   1.000
_cell.angle_alpha   90.00
_cell.angle_beta   90.00
_cell.angle_gamma   90.00
#
_symmetry.space_group_name_H-M   'P 1'
#
loop_
_entity.id
_entity.type
_entity.pdbx_description
1 polymer ?
#
loop_
_entity_poly.entity_id
_entity_poly.type
_entity_poly.pdbx_seq_one_letter_code
_entity_poly.pdbx_strand_id
1 'polypeptide(L)'
;MSVSHSAHAVYGVVVAPPRQQEALDESLRAQAHRPASGNSADVRVQLFTVGDGEHIVLGAGYEHLGPSTYRAVPSLPASKGWDDALLEQVGNLGLTVLSGPCWHIVHDLG
;
A
#
# COMPACT_ATOMS: atom_id res chain seq x y z
N MET A 1 -5.38 -16.35 25.41
CA MET A 1 -6.20 -15.59 24.44
C MET A 1 -5.63 -15.89 23.06
N SER A 2 -6.45 -16.30 22.09
CA SER A 2 -5.99 -16.52 20.72
C SER A 2 -5.88 -15.16 20.05
N VAL A 3 -4.66 -14.76 19.70
CA VAL A 3 -4.43 -13.56 18.91
C VAL A 3 -4.87 -13.91 17.49
N SER A 4 -5.95 -13.28 17.02
CA SER A 4 -6.40 -13.42 15.65
C SER A 4 -5.45 -12.61 14.77
N HIS A 5 -4.36 -13.25 14.32
CA HIS A 5 -3.41 -12.62 13.41
C HIS A 5 -4.01 -12.53 12.02
N SER A 6 -4.45 -11.33 11.63
CA SER A 6 -4.81 -11.00 10.26
C SER A 6 -3.54 -10.53 9.54
N ALA A 7 -3.19 -11.14 8.42
CA ALA A 7 -2.11 -10.66 7.56
C ALA A 7 -2.71 -10.16 6.24
N HIS A 8 -2.14 -9.10 5.70
CA HIS A 8 -2.52 -8.55 4.41
C HIS A 8 -1.30 -8.54 3.49
N ALA A 9 -1.45 -9.08 2.27
CA ALA A 9 -0.47 -8.86 1.22
C ALA A 9 -0.79 -7.53 0.53
N VAL A 10 0.19 -6.63 0.49
CA VAL A 10 0.04 -5.29 -0.10
C VAL A 10 1.07 -5.16 -1.21
N TYR A 11 0.65 -4.88 -2.43
CA TYR A 11 1.58 -4.51 -3.49
C TYR A 11 1.83 -3.01 -3.43
N GLY A 12 3.05 -2.60 -3.13
CA GLY A 12 3.33 -1.20 -2.83
C GLY A 12 4.80 -0.84 -2.82
N VAL A 13 5.04 0.43 -2.53
CA VAL A 13 6.35 1.05 -2.41
C VAL A 13 6.56 1.50 -0.97
N VAL A 14 7.79 1.36 -0.48
CA VAL A 14 8.16 1.91 0.83
C VAL A 14 8.59 3.34 0.63
N VAL A 15 7.96 4.25 1.37
CA VAL A 15 8.28 5.68 1.35
C VAL A 15 8.82 6.14 2.69
N ALA A 16 9.63 7.20 2.66
CA ALA A 16 10.05 7.89 3.87
C ALA A 16 8.85 8.54 4.58
N PRO A 17 8.92 8.75 5.91
CA PRO A 17 7.89 9.45 6.64
C PRO A 17 7.60 10.82 6.02
N PRO A 18 6.35 11.12 5.67
CA PRO A 18 6.00 12.40 5.07
C PRO A 18 6.19 13.50 6.12
N ARG A 19 6.76 14.63 5.71
CA ARG A 19 6.93 15.80 6.59
C ARG A 19 5.59 16.40 7.06
N GLN A 20 4.51 16.13 6.31
CA GLN A 20 3.16 16.65 6.56
C GLN A 20 2.14 15.50 6.48
N GLN A 21 2.10 14.66 7.52
CA GLN A 21 1.20 13.50 7.57
C GLN A 21 -0.28 13.88 7.37
N GLU A 22 -0.75 14.96 8.00
CA GLU A 22 -2.14 15.40 7.93
C GLU A 22 -2.57 15.79 6.50
N ALA A 23 -1.70 16.49 5.76
CA ALA A 23 -1.96 16.88 4.38
C ALA A 23 -1.98 15.67 3.43
N LEU A 24 -1.15 14.67 3.71
CA LEU A 24 -1.16 13.40 2.98
C LEU A 24 -2.46 12.65 3.24
N ASP A 25 -2.88 12.53 4.50
CA ASP A 25 -4.12 11.85 4.89
C ASP A 25 -5.35 12.51 4.24
N GLU A 26 -5.41 13.85 4.20
CA GLU A 26 -6.47 14.58 3.52
C GLU A 26 -6.48 14.31 2.01
N SER A 27 -5.31 14.33 1.37
CA SER A 27 -5.16 14.05 -0.06
C SER A 27 -5.66 12.64 -0.42
N LEU A 28 -5.33 11.66 0.42
CA LEU A 28 -5.77 10.27 0.23
C LEU A 28 -7.26 10.09 0.47
N ARG A 29 -7.82 10.74 1.50
CA ARG A 29 -9.27 10.76 1.70
C ARG A 29 -9.98 11.36 0.48
N ALA A 30 -9.47 12.44 -0.10
CA ALA A 30 -10.04 13.04 -1.30
C ALA A 30 -10.01 12.06 -2.50
N GLN A 31 -8.92 11.29 -2.66
CA GLN A 31 -8.83 10.26 -3.70
C GLN A 31 -9.83 9.10 -3.49
N ALA A 32 -10.05 8.66 -2.25
CA ALA A 32 -10.96 7.55 -1.95
C ALA A 32 -12.43 7.84 -2.37
N HIS A 33 -12.83 9.12 -2.32
CA HIS A 33 -14.17 9.58 -2.69
C HIS A 33 -14.32 9.90 -4.19
N ARG A 34 -13.24 9.82 -4.98
CA ARG A 34 -13.31 10.06 -6.42
C ARG A 34 -13.96 8.87 -7.13
N PRO A 35 -14.90 9.06 -8.07
CA PRO A 35 -15.43 7.96 -8.86
C PRO A 35 -14.30 7.27 -9.62
N ALA A 36 -14.30 5.94 -9.67
CA ALA A 36 -13.32 5.19 -10.45
C ALA A 36 -13.45 5.61 -11.92
N SER A 37 -12.40 6.18 -12.49
CA SER A 37 -12.41 6.75 -13.84
C SER A 37 -12.44 5.69 -14.95
N GLY A 38 -12.37 4.40 -14.60
CA GLY A 38 -12.25 3.30 -15.56
C GLY A 38 -10.90 3.26 -16.29
N ASN A 39 -9.99 4.20 -15.98
CA ASN A 39 -8.63 4.21 -16.49
C ASN A 39 -7.74 3.32 -15.63
N SER A 40 -6.95 2.44 -16.23
CA SER A 40 -6.04 1.53 -15.51
C SER A 40 -4.96 2.27 -14.70
N ALA A 41 -4.73 3.55 -14.99
CA ALA A 41 -3.85 4.44 -14.21
C ALA A 41 -4.50 4.96 -12.91
N ASP A 42 -5.80 4.73 -12.70
CA ASP A 42 -6.54 5.16 -11.51
C ASP A 42 -6.37 4.11 -10.38
N VAL A 43 -5.11 3.86 -10.04
CA VAL A 43 -4.74 2.98 -8.93
C VAL A 43 -5.08 3.71 -7.63
N ARG A 44 -6.12 3.24 -6.94
CA ARG A 44 -6.46 3.73 -5.61
C ARG A 44 -5.40 3.26 -4.62
N VAL A 45 -4.64 4.20 -4.09
CA VAL A 45 -3.60 3.90 -3.13
C VAL A 45 -4.08 4.02 -1.69
N GLN A 46 -3.56 3.18 -0.81
CA GLN A 46 -3.79 3.21 0.63
C GLN A 46 -2.45 3.23 1.37
N LEU A 47 -2.42 3.87 2.54
CA LEU A 47 -1.24 3.85 3.41
C LEU A 47 -1.34 2.71 4.41
N PHE A 48 -0.22 2.04 4.61
CA PHE A 48 -0.02 1.07 5.66
C PHE A 48 1.21 1.50 6.46
N THR A 49 1.06 1.66 7.77
CA THR A 49 2.19 1.89 8.66
C THR A 49 2.92 0.57 8.90
N VAL A 50 4.24 0.58 8.74
CA VAL A 50 5.07 -0.55 9.17
C VAL A 50 5.32 -0.37 10.67
N GLY A 51 5.29 -1.46 11.43
CA GLY A 51 5.41 -1.44 12.89
C GLY A 51 6.75 -0.92 13.45
N ASP A 52 7.65 -0.46 12.58
CA ASP A 52 8.88 0.24 12.97
C ASP A 52 8.68 1.75 13.19
N GLY A 53 7.51 2.30 12.82
CA GLY A 53 7.19 3.72 12.99
C GLY A 53 7.97 4.66 12.07
N GLU A 54 8.85 4.14 11.23
CA GLU A 54 9.78 4.88 10.39
C GLU A 54 9.51 4.66 8.90
N HIS A 55 8.70 3.66 8.54
CA HIS A 55 8.39 3.35 7.16
C HIS A 55 6.89 3.28 6.93
N ILE A 56 6.48 3.82 5.78
CA ILE A 56 5.10 3.77 5.31
C ILE A 56 5.07 3.06 3.96
N VAL A 57 4.12 2.15 3.78
CA VAL A 57 3.87 1.51 2.49
C VAL A 57 2.71 2.23 1.81
N LEU A 58 2.94 2.74 0.61
CA LEU A 58 1.88 3.19 -0.29
C LEU A 58 1.49 2.03 -1.21
N GLY A 59 0.31 1.44 -0.99
CA GLY A 59 -0.14 0.22 -1.64
C GLY A 59 -1.23 0.44 -2.68
N ALA A 60 -1.13 -0.21 -3.84
CA ALA A 60 -2.08 -0.17 -4.96
C ALA A 60 -3.31 -1.08 -4.78
N GLY A 61 -3.26 -1.97 -3.79
CA GLY A 61 -4.26 -2.98 -3.50
C GLY A 61 -3.80 -3.87 -2.36
N TYR A 62 -4.73 -4.60 -1.76
CA TYR A 62 -4.42 -5.55 -0.71
C TYR A 62 -5.28 -6.80 -0.83
N GLU A 63 -4.69 -7.93 -0.45
CA GLU A 63 -5.39 -9.22 -0.32
C GLU A 63 -5.33 -9.65 1.14
N HIS A 64 -6.49 -9.95 1.73
CA HIS A 64 -6.55 -10.52 3.06
C HIS A 64 -6.05 -11.97 3.02
N LEU A 65 -4.98 -12.25 3.76
CA LEU A 65 -4.45 -13.59 3.94
C LEU A 65 -5.10 -14.17 5.19
N GLY A 66 -6.08 -15.04 4.98
CA GLY A 66 -6.70 -15.77 6.08
C GLY A 66 -5.69 -16.64 6.86
N PRO A 67 -6.04 -17.07 8.07
CA PRO A 67 -5.23 -18.03 8.80
C PRO A 67 -4.99 -19.29 7.94
N SER A 68 -3.75 -19.77 7.92
CA SER A 68 -3.33 -20.96 7.16
C SER A 68 -3.29 -20.83 5.62
N THR A 69 -3.47 -19.65 5.03
CA THR A 69 -3.26 -19.42 3.57
C THR A 69 -1.86 -18.89 3.21
N TYR A 70 -0.82 -19.31 3.93
CA TYR A 70 0.55 -18.89 3.65
C TYR A 70 1.00 -19.41 2.27
N ARG A 71 0.86 -18.57 1.25
CA ARG A 71 1.48 -18.75 -0.07
C ARG A 71 2.79 -17.97 -0.10
N ALA A 72 3.76 -18.46 -0.86
CA ALA A 72 4.98 -17.69 -1.10
C ALA A 72 4.60 -16.39 -1.81
N VAL A 73 5.05 -15.26 -1.26
CA VAL A 73 4.83 -13.90 -1.80
C VAL A 73 5.09 -13.77 -3.31
N PRO A 74 6.10 -14.43 -3.93
CA PRO A 74 6.31 -14.40 -5.38
C PRO A 74 5.19 -15.00 -6.23
N SER A 75 4.21 -15.68 -5.63
CA SER A 75 3.09 -16.32 -6.34
C SER A 75 1.86 -15.41 -6.50
N LEU A 76 1.88 -14.21 -5.92
CA LEU A 76 0.79 -13.25 -6.04
C LEU A 76 0.91 -12.46 -7.37
N PRO A 77 -0.14 -12.47 -8.21
CA PRO A 77 -0.11 -11.76 -9.49
C PRO A 77 -0.15 -10.25 -9.25
N ALA A 78 0.88 -9.54 -9.71
CA ALA A 78 0.84 -8.08 -9.85
C ALA A 78 0.18 -7.72 -11.19
N SER A 79 -0.70 -6.71 -11.21
CA SER A 79 -1.31 -6.28 -12.47
C SER A 79 -0.30 -5.49 -13.32
N LYS A 80 -0.42 -5.61 -14.64
CA LYS A 80 0.41 -4.84 -15.57
C LYS A 80 0.22 -3.33 -15.35
N GLY A 81 1.33 -2.60 -15.17
CA GLY A 81 1.34 -1.15 -15.00
C GLY A 81 1.22 -0.66 -13.56
N TRP A 82 1.16 -1.56 -12.56
CA TRP A 82 1.14 -1.17 -11.15
C TRP A 82 2.41 -0.44 -10.71
N ASP A 83 3.57 -0.85 -11.21
CA ASP A 83 4.85 -0.22 -10.87
C ASP A 83 4.87 1.24 -11.28
N ASP A 84 4.57 1.51 -12.55
CA ASP A 84 4.55 2.86 -13.11
C ASP A 84 3.50 3.74 -12.40
N ALA A 85 2.30 3.19 -12.18
CA ALA A 85 1.22 3.92 -11.50
C ALA A 85 1.58 4.25 -10.03
N LEU A 86 2.20 3.32 -9.30
CA LEU A 86 2.64 3.56 -7.93
C LEU A 86 3.73 4.64 -7.86
N LEU A 87 4.71 4.57 -8.74
CA LEU A 87 5.80 5.55 -8.79
C LEU A 87 5.29 6.93 -9.21
N GLU A 88 4.34 7.00 -10.15
CA GLU A 88 3.66 8.25 -10.52
C GLU A 88 2.89 8.84 -9.34
N GLN A 89 2.13 8.02 -8.58
CA GLN A 89 1.42 8.47 -7.39
C GLN A 89 2.36 8.97 -6.29
N VAL A 90 3.48 8.30 -6.06
CA VAL A 90 4.52 8.80 -5.12
C VAL A 90 5.01 10.17 -5.55
N GLY A 91 5.31 10.36 -6.84
CA GLY A 91 5.72 11.66 -7.39
C GLY A 91 4.66 12.75 -7.19
N ASN A 92 3.40 12.43 -7.50
CA ASN A 92 2.27 13.37 -7.34
C ASN A 92 2.03 13.76 -5.88
N LEU A 93 2.31 12.87 -4.94
CA LEU A 93 2.19 13.11 -3.50
C LEU A 93 3.45 13.74 -2.89
N GLY A 94 4.50 13.97 -3.67
CA GLY A 94 5.77 14.54 -3.20
C GLY A 94 6.51 13.64 -2.20
N LEU A 95 6.31 12.33 -2.26
CA LEU A 95 6.91 11.34 -1.36
C LEU A 95 8.29 10.91 -1.88
N THR A 96 9.14 10.44 -0.96
CA THR A 96 10.46 9.89 -1.30
C THR A 96 10.42 8.37 -1.23
N VAL A 97 10.75 7.69 -2.33
CA VAL A 97 10.83 6.22 -2.39
C VAL A 97 12.11 5.75 -1.68
N LEU A 98 11.95 4.81 -0.74
CA LEU A 98 13.04 4.10 -0.08
C LEU A 98 13.26 2.71 -0.66
N SER A 99 12.18 2.04 -1.07
CA SER A 99 12.22 0.75 -1.74
C SER A 99 11.14 0.66 -2.83
N GLY A 100 11.51 0.08 -3.97
CA GLY A 100 10.67 0.00 -5.16
C GLY A 100 9.45 -0.92 -5.02
N PRO A 101 8.60 -0.96 -6.07
CA PRO A 101 7.36 -1.75 -6.05
C PRO A 101 7.64 -3.22 -5.77
N CYS A 102 7.02 -3.73 -4.72
CA CYS A 102 7.06 -5.15 -4.38
C CYS A 102 5.89 -5.52 -3.47
N TRP A 103 5.74 -6.82 -3.24
CA TRP A 103 4.77 -7.32 -2.27
C TRP A 103 5.32 -7.22 -0.85
N HIS A 104 4.53 -6.59 0.02
CA HIS A 104 4.75 -6.46 1.45
C HIS A 104 3.72 -7.30 2.21
N ILE A 105 4.13 -7.87 3.34
CA ILE A 105 3.20 -8.50 4.28
C ILE A 105 3.02 -7.54 5.46
N VAL A 106 1.79 -7.06 5.63
CA VAL A 106 1.41 -6.17 6.73
C VAL A 106 0.61 -6.98 7.75
N HIS A 107 1.05 -6.98 8.99
CA HIS A 107 0.38 -7.65 10.10
C HIS A 107 -0.50 -6.67 10.86
N ASP A 108 -1.76 -7.03 11.06
CA ASP A 108 -2.63 -6.35 12.01
C ASP A 108 -2.40 -6.96 13.40
N LEU A 109 -1.68 -6.23 14.25
CA LEU A 109 -1.44 -6.59 15.64
C LEU A 109 -2.47 -5.86 16.51
N GLY A 110 -3.73 -6.31 16.42
CA GLY A 110 -4.83 -5.81 17.26
C GLY A 110 -4.61 -6.00 18.76
#